data_AF-A0A4V6L1I4-F1
#
_entry.id   AF-A0A4V6L1I4-F1
#
_cell.length_a   1.000
_cell.length_b   1.000
_cell.length_c   1.000
_cell.angle_alpha   90.00
_cell.angle_beta   90.00
_cell.angle_gamma   90.00
#
_symmetry.space_group_name_H-M   'P 1'
#
loop_
_entity.id
_entity.type
_entity.pdbx_description
1 polymer ?
#
loop_
_entity_poly.entity_id
_entity_poly.type
_entity_poly.pdbx_seq_one_letter_code
_entity_poly.pdbx_strand_id
1 'polypeptide(L)'
;MIYTVTLNPSIDYIVRLDQVQVGSVNRMDSDDKFAGGKGINVSRVLKRLDIPNTATGFIGGFTGKFITDTLAEEEIETCFVQVAEDTRINVKIKADQETEINGTGPNVEPAQLEELKDILSSLTAEDTVVFAGSSAKNLGNVIYKDLITLTRQTGAQVVCDFEGQTLIDSLDYQPLLVKPNNHELGAIFGVKLESLDEIENYARQLLAKGAQNVIISMAGDGALLVTSEGAYFAKPIKGTVKNSVGAGDSMVAGFTGEFVKSKDAVEAFKWGVACGTATTFSDDLATAEFIKETYEKVEVEKR
;
A
#
# COMPACT_ATOMS: atom_id res chain seq x y z
N MET A 1 -11.85 -14.12 1.15
CA MET A 1 -11.93 -12.85 0.38
C MET A 1 -10.72 -11.97 0.73
N ILE A 2 -10.36 -10.95 -0.07
CA ILE A 2 -9.36 -9.94 0.33
C ILE A 2 -10.07 -8.66 0.74
N TYR A 3 -9.74 -8.12 1.91
CA TYR A 3 -10.18 -6.79 2.35
C TYR A 3 -9.01 -5.83 2.38
N THR A 4 -9.21 -4.59 1.96
CA THR A 4 -8.20 -3.53 2.12
C THR A 4 -8.71 -2.47 3.09
N VAL A 5 -7.88 -2.06 4.04
CA VAL A 5 -8.26 -1.11 5.09
C VAL A 5 -7.50 0.19 4.88
N THR A 6 -8.24 1.25 4.55
CA THR A 6 -7.69 2.61 4.39
C THR A 6 -8.28 3.53 5.46
N LEU A 7 -7.52 3.78 6.52
CA LEU A 7 -7.99 4.58 7.66
C LEU A 7 -7.96 6.10 7.42
N ASN A 8 -7.27 6.56 6.37
CA ASN A 8 -7.20 7.98 6.02
C ASN A 8 -7.08 8.15 4.49
N PRO A 9 -8.14 7.81 3.73
CA PRO A 9 -8.13 7.92 2.28
C PRO A 9 -7.99 9.37 1.82
N SER A 10 -7.72 9.58 0.54
CA SER A 10 -7.52 10.93 -0.01
C SER A 10 -8.05 11.04 -1.42
N ILE A 11 -8.38 12.27 -1.83
CA ILE A 11 -8.26 12.65 -3.24
C ILE A 11 -6.83 13.12 -3.44
N ASP A 12 -6.11 12.47 -4.34
CA ASP A 12 -4.79 12.95 -4.76
C ASP A 12 -4.98 13.92 -5.94
N TYR A 13 -4.86 15.22 -5.64
CA TYR A 13 -4.98 16.30 -6.60
C TYR A 13 -3.60 16.67 -7.15
N ILE A 14 -3.33 16.21 -8.37
CA ILE A 14 -2.06 16.46 -9.05
C ILE A 14 -2.21 17.69 -9.91
N VAL A 15 -1.39 18.71 -9.67
CA VAL A 15 -1.35 19.94 -10.48
C VAL A 15 0.01 20.05 -11.16
N ARG A 16 0.01 20.47 -12.43
CA ARG A 16 1.22 20.63 -13.24
C ARG A 16 1.37 22.07 -13.72
N LEU A 17 2.57 22.60 -13.58
CA LEU A 17 2.95 23.95 -14.00
C LEU A 17 4.47 24.02 -14.14
N ASP A 18 5.01 24.92 -14.95
CA ASP A 18 6.46 25.01 -15.15
C ASP A 18 7.25 25.31 -13.86
N GLN A 19 6.76 26.27 -13.04
CA GLN A 19 7.44 26.72 -11.82
C GLN A 19 6.43 27.20 -10.77
N VAL A 20 6.74 26.96 -9.49
CA VAL A 20 5.95 27.50 -8.36
C VAL A 20 6.54 28.81 -7.87
N GLN A 21 5.79 29.90 -7.99
CA GLN A 21 6.14 31.20 -7.41
C GLN A 21 5.49 31.38 -6.04
N VAL A 22 6.26 31.16 -4.98
CA VAL A 22 5.82 31.34 -3.59
C VAL A 22 5.40 32.79 -3.34
N GLY A 23 4.26 32.98 -2.69
CA GLY A 23 3.69 34.32 -2.41
C GLY A 23 2.98 34.98 -3.59
N SER A 24 2.88 34.30 -4.73
CA SER A 24 2.25 34.81 -5.96
C SER A 24 1.05 33.97 -6.40
N VAL A 25 0.24 34.51 -7.31
CA VAL A 25 -0.84 33.75 -7.98
C VAL A 25 -0.21 32.85 -9.03
N ASN A 26 -0.36 31.55 -8.84
CA ASN A 26 0.09 30.52 -9.79
C ASN A 26 -1.13 30.04 -10.61
N ARG A 27 -0.89 29.68 -11.88
CA ARG A 27 -1.90 29.07 -12.75
C ARG A 27 -1.34 27.75 -13.24
N MET A 28 -2.08 26.66 -13.02
CA MET A 28 -1.72 25.34 -13.50
C MET A 28 -2.01 25.22 -15.00
N ASP A 29 -1.19 24.45 -15.70
CA ASP A 29 -1.38 24.11 -17.11
C ASP A 29 -2.33 22.90 -17.27
N SER A 30 -2.31 21.99 -16.30
CA SER A 30 -3.19 20.82 -16.24
C SER A 30 -3.31 20.27 -14.82
N ASP A 31 -4.33 19.45 -14.60
CA ASP A 31 -4.57 18.76 -13.34
C ASP A 31 -5.20 17.39 -13.54
N ASP A 32 -5.00 16.50 -12.56
CA ASP A 32 -5.71 15.24 -12.42
C ASP A 32 -6.16 15.04 -10.97
N LYS A 33 -7.21 14.25 -10.77
CA LYS A 33 -7.73 13.85 -9.46
C LYS A 33 -7.89 12.35 -9.41
N PHE A 34 -7.27 11.71 -8.44
CA PHE A 34 -7.34 10.26 -8.27
C PHE A 34 -7.89 9.90 -6.89
N ALA A 35 -8.64 8.78 -6.82
CA ALA A 35 -8.97 8.14 -5.57
C ALA A 35 -7.70 7.52 -4.97
N GLY A 36 -7.20 8.12 -3.89
CA GLY A 36 -5.93 7.82 -3.27
C GLY A 36 -6.07 7.23 -1.86
N GLY A 37 -4.94 6.77 -1.35
CA GLY A 37 -4.82 6.01 -0.10
C GLY A 37 -4.29 4.62 -0.37
N LYS A 38 -3.33 4.17 0.45
CA LYS A 38 -2.58 2.94 0.15
C LYS A 38 -3.46 1.70 0.00
N GLY A 39 -4.42 1.47 0.91
CA GLY A 39 -5.34 0.35 0.80
C GLY A 39 -6.27 0.44 -0.43
N ILE A 40 -6.70 1.65 -0.79
CA ILE A 40 -7.46 1.90 -2.02
C ILE A 40 -6.62 1.55 -3.25
N ASN A 41 -5.36 1.98 -3.32
CA ASN A 41 -4.46 1.61 -4.41
C ASN A 41 -4.28 0.09 -4.52
N VAL A 42 -4.16 -0.61 -3.37
CA VAL A 42 -4.12 -2.06 -3.34
C VAL A 42 -5.39 -2.65 -3.97
N SER A 43 -6.58 -2.19 -3.58
CA SER A 43 -7.86 -2.66 -4.14
C SER A 43 -7.98 -2.43 -5.65
N ARG A 44 -7.55 -1.26 -6.13
CA ARG A 44 -7.57 -0.93 -7.56
C ARG A 44 -6.66 -1.86 -8.36
N VAL A 45 -5.46 -2.18 -7.87
CA VAL A 45 -4.56 -3.14 -8.53
C VAL A 45 -5.10 -4.57 -8.45
N LEU A 46 -5.66 -4.99 -7.30
CA LEU A 46 -6.31 -6.30 -7.18
C LEU A 46 -7.44 -6.46 -8.21
N LYS A 47 -8.26 -5.43 -8.41
CA LYS A 47 -9.33 -5.44 -9.43
C LYS A 47 -8.77 -5.58 -10.85
N ARG A 48 -7.66 -4.90 -11.18
CA ARG A 48 -7.00 -5.03 -12.50
C ARG A 48 -6.43 -6.42 -12.74
N LEU A 49 -6.09 -7.15 -11.68
CA LEU A 49 -5.69 -8.55 -11.72
C LEU A 49 -6.87 -9.53 -11.66
N ASP A 50 -8.12 -9.04 -11.74
CA ASP A 50 -9.34 -9.82 -11.61
C ASP A 50 -9.38 -10.63 -10.29
N ILE A 51 -9.01 -9.96 -9.19
CA ILE A 51 -8.99 -10.54 -7.85
C ILE A 51 -10.11 -9.92 -7.03
N PRO A 52 -11.11 -10.72 -6.61
CA PRO A 52 -12.20 -10.26 -5.75
C PRO A 52 -11.65 -9.64 -4.47
N ASN A 53 -12.12 -8.42 -4.17
CA ASN A 53 -11.73 -7.70 -2.97
C ASN A 53 -12.79 -6.67 -2.56
N THR A 54 -12.77 -6.30 -1.29
CA THR A 54 -13.63 -5.27 -0.71
C THR A 54 -12.78 -4.18 -0.06
N ALA A 55 -12.93 -2.93 -0.51
CA ALA A 55 -12.28 -1.78 0.10
C ALA A 55 -13.08 -1.26 1.31
N THR A 56 -12.44 -1.10 2.46
CA THR A 56 -13.06 -0.60 3.69
C THR A 56 -12.15 0.43 4.39
N GLY A 57 -12.64 1.03 5.48
CA GLY A 57 -12.01 2.13 6.20
C GLY A 57 -13.00 3.26 6.48
N PHE A 58 -12.52 4.49 6.54
CA PHE A 58 -13.34 5.68 6.82
C PHE A 58 -13.49 6.56 5.60
N ILE A 59 -14.69 7.05 5.32
CA ILE A 59 -14.97 7.92 4.17
C ILE A 59 -15.98 9.00 4.57
N GLY A 60 -15.87 10.23 4.05
CA GLY A 60 -16.75 11.30 4.50
C GLY A 60 -16.94 12.43 3.51
N GLY A 61 -18.14 13.00 3.54
CA GLY A 61 -18.52 14.17 2.76
C GLY A 61 -18.39 14.03 1.24
N PHE A 62 -18.29 15.16 0.53
CA PHE A 62 -18.35 15.15 -0.94
C PHE A 62 -17.05 14.60 -1.57
N THR A 63 -15.92 14.82 -0.90
CA THR A 63 -14.63 14.27 -1.31
C THR A 63 -14.60 12.75 -1.13
N GLY A 64 -15.24 12.25 -0.07
CA GLY A 64 -15.46 10.82 0.13
C GLY A 64 -16.35 10.21 -0.95
N LYS A 65 -17.40 10.93 -1.36
CA LYS A 65 -18.27 10.50 -2.45
C LYS A 65 -17.51 10.35 -3.78
N PHE A 66 -16.62 11.29 -4.11
CA PHE A 66 -15.78 11.18 -5.31
C PHE A 66 -15.01 9.84 -5.32
N ILE A 67 -14.42 9.46 -4.19
CA ILE A 67 -13.68 8.20 -4.07
C ILE A 67 -14.61 7.00 -4.27
N THR A 68 -15.78 6.98 -3.63
CA THR A 68 -16.71 5.85 -3.78
C THR A 68 -17.29 5.76 -5.20
N ASP A 69 -17.53 6.89 -5.86
CA ASP A 69 -17.98 6.92 -7.26
C ASP A 69 -16.88 6.36 -8.19
N THR A 70 -15.62 6.77 -8.01
CA THR A 70 -14.48 6.21 -8.77
C THR A 70 -14.34 4.70 -8.56
N LEU A 71 -14.44 4.21 -7.32
CA LEU A 71 -14.36 2.77 -7.05
C LEU A 71 -15.54 2.00 -7.64
N ALA A 72 -16.73 2.57 -7.66
CA ALA A 72 -17.90 1.97 -8.31
C ALA A 72 -17.75 1.91 -9.84
N GLU A 73 -17.18 2.96 -10.46
CA GLU A 73 -16.85 2.97 -11.90
C GLU A 73 -15.82 1.91 -12.27
N GLU A 74 -14.88 1.62 -11.37
CA GLU A 74 -13.91 0.52 -11.49
C GLU A 74 -14.49 -0.85 -11.06
N GLU A 75 -15.78 -0.93 -10.72
CA GLU A 75 -16.47 -2.13 -10.25
C GLU A 75 -15.79 -2.81 -9.05
N ILE A 76 -15.33 -2.00 -8.09
CA ILE A 76 -14.71 -2.44 -6.84
C ILE A 76 -15.77 -2.43 -5.74
N GLU A 77 -15.89 -3.53 -5.01
CA GLU A 77 -16.79 -3.61 -3.87
C GLU A 77 -16.26 -2.75 -2.72
N THR A 78 -17.14 -1.99 -2.06
CA THR A 78 -16.76 -1.10 -0.96
C THR A 78 -17.65 -1.31 0.25
N CYS A 79 -17.07 -1.24 1.44
CA CYS A 79 -17.74 -1.29 2.72
C CYS A 79 -17.12 -0.23 3.67
N PHE A 80 -17.19 1.04 3.29
CA PHE A 80 -16.65 2.14 4.10
C PHE A 80 -17.60 2.57 5.21
N VAL A 81 -17.03 2.91 6.37
CA VAL A 81 -17.73 3.59 7.46
C VAL A 81 -17.78 5.09 7.18
N GLN A 82 -18.98 5.66 7.27
CA GLN A 82 -19.19 7.08 7.01
C GLN A 82 -18.76 7.94 8.20
N VAL A 83 -17.96 8.98 7.93
CA VAL A 83 -17.55 9.99 8.91
C VAL A 83 -18.16 11.35 8.59
N ALA A 84 -18.25 12.21 9.62
CA ALA A 84 -18.98 13.48 9.52
C ALA A 84 -18.22 14.56 8.73
N GLU A 85 -16.89 14.55 8.83
CA GLU A 85 -16.00 15.49 8.14
C GLU A 85 -15.60 14.98 6.75
N ASP A 86 -15.17 15.89 5.86
CA ASP A 86 -14.72 15.54 4.52
C ASP A 86 -13.45 14.67 4.54
N THR A 87 -13.39 13.67 3.67
CA THR A 87 -12.13 12.99 3.33
C THR A 87 -11.10 14.00 2.81
N ARG A 88 -9.83 13.84 3.19
CA ARG A 88 -8.78 14.81 2.83
C ARG A 88 -8.51 14.88 1.33
N ILE A 89 -7.95 16.01 0.93
CA ILE A 89 -7.33 16.22 -0.38
C ILE A 89 -5.83 16.36 -0.14
N ASN A 90 -5.02 15.57 -0.85
CA ASN A 90 -3.59 15.78 -0.95
C ASN A 90 -3.31 16.57 -2.22
N VAL A 91 -2.42 17.56 -2.15
CA VAL A 91 -2.01 18.35 -3.32
C VAL A 91 -0.60 17.93 -3.69
N LYS A 92 -0.44 17.41 -4.91
CA LYS A 92 0.85 17.02 -5.49
C LYS A 92 1.19 18.01 -6.60
N ILE A 93 2.17 18.85 -6.35
CA ILE A 93 2.60 19.89 -7.27
C ILE A 93 3.79 19.35 -8.07
N LYS A 94 3.60 19.15 -9.38
CA LYS A 94 4.65 18.76 -10.31
C LYS A 94 5.11 20.00 -11.09
N ALA A 95 6.23 20.57 -10.68
CA ALA A 95 6.85 21.71 -11.34
C ALA A 95 8.34 21.47 -11.59
N ASP A 96 9.16 22.52 -11.50
CA ASP A 96 10.61 22.42 -11.45
C ASP A 96 11.11 21.51 -10.32
N GLN A 97 10.32 21.40 -9.24
CA GLN A 97 10.48 20.42 -8.18
C GLN A 97 9.12 19.78 -7.84
N GLU A 98 9.15 18.53 -7.37
CA GLU A 98 7.95 17.89 -6.81
C GLU A 98 7.74 18.36 -5.37
N THR A 99 6.52 18.77 -5.04
CA THR A 99 6.13 19.15 -3.68
C THR A 99 4.79 18.54 -3.33
N GLU A 100 4.69 17.95 -2.14
CA GLU A 100 3.45 17.36 -1.64
C GLU A 100 2.93 18.09 -0.41
N ILE A 101 1.64 18.40 -0.40
CA ILE A 101 0.91 18.98 0.73
C ILE A 101 -0.22 18.01 1.09
N ASN A 102 -0.03 17.24 2.16
CA ASN A 102 -1.01 16.25 2.59
C ASN A 102 -2.04 16.87 3.54
N GLY A 103 -3.33 16.63 3.27
CA GLY A 103 -4.40 17.02 4.17
C GLY A 103 -4.41 16.18 5.47
N THR A 104 -5.01 16.71 6.54
CA THR A 104 -5.02 16.06 7.86
C THR A 104 -5.93 14.83 7.94
N GLY A 105 -6.97 14.77 7.10
CA GLY A 105 -8.03 13.77 7.19
C GLY A 105 -9.13 14.16 8.18
N PRO A 106 -10.27 13.46 8.14
CA PRO A 106 -11.39 13.67 9.05
C PRO A 106 -11.10 13.13 10.45
N ASN A 107 -11.76 13.70 11.46
CA ASN A 107 -11.86 13.07 12.78
C ASN A 107 -12.79 11.85 12.72
N VAL A 108 -12.35 10.76 13.36
CA VAL A 108 -13.14 9.53 13.53
C VAL A 108 -13.71 9.48 14.94
N GLU A 109 -15.03 9.47 15.06
CA GLU A 109 -15.75 9.35 16.33
C GLU A 109 -15.75 7.91 16.84
N PRO A 110 -15.87 7.68 18.16
CA PRO A 110 -15.85 6.33 18.73
C PRO A 110 -16.87 5.37 18.10
N ALA A 111 -18.09 5.84 17.79
CA ALA A 111 -19.11 5.01 17.16
C ALA A 111 -18.68 4.49 15.78
N GLN A 112 -18.04 5.34 14.97
CA GLN A 112 -17.55 4.97 13.64
C GLN A 112 -16.39 3.97 13.75
N LEU A 113 -15.52 4.14 14.75
CA LEU A 113 -14.47 3.17 15.02
C LEU A 113 -15.05 1.80 15.39
N GLU A 114 -16.11 1.75 16.20
CA GLU A 114 -16.79 0.50 16.53
C GLU A 114 -17.45 -0.13 15.29
N GLU A 115 -18.06 0.65 14.39
CA GLU A 115 -18.59 0.12 13.11
C GLU A 115 -17.50 -0.56 12.26
N LEU A 116 -16.30 0.01 12.19
CA LEU A 116 -15.18 -0.63 11.48
C LEU A 116 -14.73 -1.92 12.19
N LYS A 117 -14.71 -1.93 13.52
CA LYS A 117 -14.40 -3.14 14.29
C LYS A 117 -15.43 -4.23 14.05
N ASP A 118 -16.71 -3.88 13.98
CA ASP A 118 -17.78 -4.83 13.68
C ASP A 118 -17.55 -5.51 12.32
N ILE A 119 -17.21 -4.73 11.28
CA ILE A 119 -16.81 -5.26 9.96
C ILE A 119 -15.67 -6.26 10.10
N LEU A 120 -14.56 -5.87 10.76
CA LEU A 120 -13.37 -6.72 10.89
C LEU A 120 -13.59 -7.97 11.76
N SER A 121 -14.48 -7.89 12.76
CA SER A 121 -14.82 -9.02 13.63
C SER A 121 -15.75 -10.04 12.97
N SER A 122 -16.45 -9.64 11.90
CA SER A 122 -17.33 -10.53 11.13
C SER A 122 -16.60 -11.40 10.10
N LEU A 123 -15.29 -11.18 9.94
CA LEU A 123 -14.44 -11.92 9.00
C LEU A 123 -14.22 -13.37 9.43
N THR A 124 -13.61 -14.15 8.55
CA THR A 124 -13.36 -15.59 8.75
C THR A 124 -11.89 -15.96 8.50
N ALA A 125 -11.51 -17.19 8.84
CA ALA A 125 -10.17 -17.72 8.57
C ALA A 125 -9.81 -17.83 7.08
N GLU A 126 -10.80 -17.72 6.18
CA GLU A 126 -10.59 -17.71 4.72
C GLU A 126 -10.26 -16.31 4.17
N ASP A 127 -10.31 -15.29 5.03
CA ASP A 127 -10.08 -13.91 4.65
C ASP A 127 -8.63 -13.46 4.84
N THR A 128 -8.24 -12.47 4.04
CA THR A 128 -6.95 -11.78 4.17
C THR A 128 -7.19 -10.27 4.19
N VAL A 129 -6.64 -9.59 5.18
CA VAL A 129 -6.82 -8.14 5.36
C VAL A 129 -5.51 -7.42 5.14
N VAL A 130 -5.49 -6.50 4.18
CA VAL A 130 -4.37 -5.60 3.91
C VAL A 130 -4.58 -4.31 4.67
N PHE A 131 -3.80 -4.11 5.72
CA PHE A 131 -3.70 -2.83 6.41
C PHE A 131 -2.53 -2.04 5.82
N ALA A 132 -2.83 -0.86 5.26
CA ALA A 132 -1.81 -0.06 4.60
C ALA A 132 -2.00 1.44 4.87
N GLY A 133 -0.88 2.13 5.08
CA GLY A 133 -0.82 3.58 5.24
C GLY A 133 -0.99 4.06 6.68
N SER A 134 -1.10 5.38 6.83
CA SER A 134 -1.28 6.05 8.12
C SER A 134 -2.74 6.11 8.53
N SER A 135 -2.99 6.09 9.84
CA SER A 135 -4.30 6.30 10.43
C SER A 135 -4.77 7.76 10.38
N ALA A 136 -6.06 7.98 10.67
CA ALA A 136 -6.61 9.30 10.97
C ALA A 136 -5.87 9.94 12.17
N LYS A 137 -5.66 11.25 12.13
CA LYS A 137 -4.79 11.97 13.08
C LYS A 137 -5.22 11.78 14.53
N ASN A 138 -6.52 11.79 14.81
CA ASN A 138 -7.06 11.68 16.17
C ASN A 138 -6.94 10.27 16.75
N LEU A 139 -6.85 9.23 15.91
CA LEU A 139 -6.63 7.85 16.33
C LEU A 139 -5.13 7.55 16.51
N GLY A 140 -4.29 8.11 15.63
CA GLY A 140 -2.89 7.74 15.52
C GLY A 140 -2.69 6.29 15.05
N ASN A 141 -1.46 5.91 14.70
CA ASN A 141 -1.20 4.56 14.21
C ASN A 141 -1.28 3.47 15.29
N VAL A 142 -1.40 3.84 16.57
CA VAL A 142 -1.60 2.88 17.66
C VAL A 142 -2.87 2.04 17.47
N ILE A 143 -3.88 2.57 16.76
CA ILE A 143 -5.13 1.88 16.51
C ILE A 143 -4.96 0.58 15.71
N TYR A 144 -3.91 0.47 14.87
CA TYR A 144 -3.65 -0.75 14.12
C TYR A 144 -3.44 -1.96 15.03
N LYS A 145 -2.89 -1.75 16.24
CA LYS A 145 -2.76 -2.83 17.23
C LYS A 145 -4.12 -3.46 17.54
N ASP A 146 -5.13 -2.65 17.78
CA ASP A 146 -6.47 -3.11 18.13
C ASP A 146 -7.15 -3.78 16.92
N LEU A 147 -7.07 -3.14 15.74
CA LEU A 147 -7.70 -3.66 14.53
C LEU A 147 -7.06 -4.98 14.04
N ILE A 148 -5.74 -5.08 14.09
CA ILE A 148 -5.01 -6.31 13.74
C ILE A 148 -5.33 -7.40 14.76
N THR A 149 -5.34 -7.08 16.06
CA THR A 149 -5.70 -8.06 17.11
C THR A 149 -7.09 -8.65 16.83
N LEU A 150 -8.08 -7.80 16.61
CA LEU A 150 -9.46 -8.20 16.35
C LEU A 150 -9.55 -9.07 15.09
N THR A 151 -8.90 -8.64 14.00
CA THR A 151 -8.87 -9.38 12.74
C THR A 151 -8.26 -10.76 12.93
N ARG A 152 -7.15 -10.88 13.66
CA ARG A 152 -6.48 -12.17 13.89
C ARG A 152 -7.31 -13.11 14.77
N GLN A 153 -8.15 -12.60 15.66
CA GLN A 153 -9.07 -13.42 16.46
C GLN A 153 -10.10 -14.19 15.60
N THR A 154 -10.42 -13.67 14.41
CA THR A 154 -11.29 -14.37 13.44
C THR A 154 -10.58 -15.51 12.69
N GLY A 155 -9.24 -15.58 12.78
CA GLY A 155 -8.39 -16.46 11.98
C GLY A 155 -7.91 -15.87 10.66
N ALA A 156 -8.46 -14.73 10.22
CA ALA A 156 -8.07 -14.05 8.99
C ALA A 156 -6.57 -13.72 8.97
N GLN A 157 -5.93 -13.84 7.80
CA GLN A 157 -4.54 -13.43 7.62
C GLN A 157 -4.44 -11.91 7.51
N VAL A 158 -3.30 -11.34 7.90
CA VAL A 158 -3.06 -9.90 7.82
C VAL A 158 -1.81 -9.59 7.02
N VAL A 159 -1.86 -8.55 6.22
CA VAL A 159 -0.75 -7.99 5.45
C VAL A 159 -0.56 -6.56 5.92
N CYS A 160 0.67 -6.17 6.23
CA CYS A 160 0.99 -4.90 6.87
C CYS A 160 1.97 -4.09 6.02
N ASP A 161 1.52 -2.97 5.46
CA ASP A 161 2.36 -1.96 4.79
C ASP A 161 2.34 -0.67 5.59
N PHE A 162 3.19 -0.63 6.61
CA PHE A 162 3.36 0.49 7.54
C PHE A 162 4.80 0.95 7.60
N GLU A 163 4.98 2.15 8.14
CA GLU A 163 6.28 2.71 8.43
C GLU A 163 6.60 2.63 9.93
N GLY A 164 7.88 2.60 10.27
CA GLY A 164 8.40 2.80 11.63
C GLY A 164 7.88 1.79 12.66
N GLN A 165 7.59 2.31 13.87
CA GLN A 165 7.24 1.47 15.02
C GLN A 165 5.97 0.65 14.82
N THR A 166 5.00 1.18 14.06
CA THR A 166 3.75 0.47 13.75
C THR A 166 4.00 -0.83 13.00
N LEU A 167 4.98 -0.86 12.08
CA LEU A 167 5.38 -2.08 11.41
C LEU A 167 5.97 -3.08 12.41
N ILE A 168 6.84 -2.63 13.31
CA ILE A 168 7.48 -3.48 14.31
C ILE A 168 6.46 -4.08 15.27
N ASP A 169 5.53 -3.27 15.78
CA ASP A 169 4.47 -3.72 16.68
C ASP A 169 3.52 -4.72 15.99
N SER A 170 3.37 -4.63 14.66
CA SER A 170 2.55 -5.58 13.90
C SER A 170 3.14 -6.98 13.83
N LEU A 171 4.45 -7.15 14.03
CA LEU A 171 5.15 -8.45 13.88
C LEU A 171 4.71 -9.47 14.93
N ASP A 172 4.31 -9.03 16.13
CA ASP A 172 3.79 -9.88 17.21
C ASP A 172 2.54 -10.67 16.77
N TYR A 173 1.84 -10.20 15.72
CA TYR A 173 0.63 -10.80 15.17
C TYR A 173 0.88 -11.76 14.00
N GLN A 174 2.15 -12.01 13.70
CA GLN A 174 2.64 -12.90 12.63
C GLN A 174 2.02 -12.59 11.26
N PRO A 175 2.20 -11.35 10.76
CA PRO A 175 1.63 -10.94 9.48
C PRO A 175 2.13 -11.83 8.36
N LEU A 176 1.23 -12.13 7.42
CA LEU A 176 1.52 -12.89 6.22
C LEU A 176 2.62 -12.23 5.40
N LEU A 177 2.56 -10.90 5.28
CA LEU A 177 3.53 -10.10 4.57
C LEU A 177 3.75 -8.77 5.31
N VAL A 178 5.02 -8.38 5.41
CA VAL A 178 5.44 -6.98 5.63
C VAL A 178 6.28 -6.50 4.45
N LYS A 179 6.13 -5.22 4.08
CA LYS A 179 6.85 -4.65 2.93
C LYS A 179 7.50 -3.30 3.22
N PRO A 180 8.53 -3.19 4.08
CA PRO A 180 9.29 -1.95 4.16
C PRO A 180 10.14 -1.72 2.89
N ASN A 181 10.53 -0.48 2.63
CA ASN A 181 11.65 -0.19 1.71
C ASN A 181 13.00 -0.21 2.45
N ASN A 182 14.12 -0.14 1.70
CA ASN A 182 15.47 -0.17 2.28
C ASN A 182 15.75 1.00 3.25
N HIS A 183 15.18 2.19 3.01
CA HIS A 183 15.34 3.33 3.91
C HIS A 183 14.54 3.13 5.21
N GLU A 184 13.31 2.65 5.11
CA GLU A 184 12.46 2.29 6.25
C GLU A 184 13.10 1.18 7.09
N LEU A 185 13.67 0.15 6.43
CA LEU A 185 14.40 -0.92 7.10
C LEU A 185 15.61 -0.38 7.88
N GLY A 186 16.41 0.49 7.24
CA GLY A 186 17.53 1.15 7.91
C GLY A 186 17.08 2.00 9.11
N ALA A 187 15.99 2.76 8.96
CA ALA A 187 15.44 3.58 10.04
C ALA A 187 14.94 2.75 11.23
N ILE A 188 14.26 1.62 10.97
CA ILE A 188 13.79 0.68 12.00
C ILE A 188 14.94 0.17 12.88
N PHE A 189 16.08 -0.14 12.26
CA PHE A 189 17.24 -0.70 12.96
C PHE A 189 18.30 0.34 13.34
N GLY A 190 18.07 1.62 13.03
CA GLY A 190 19.01 2.70 13.31
C GLY A 190 20.35 2.57 12.57
N VAL A 191 20.32 2.01 11.36
CA VAL A 191 21.52 1.74 10.55
C VAL A 191 21.38 2.29 9.13
N LYS A 192 22.52 2.53 8.48
CA LYS A 192 22.59 2.77 7.05
C LYS A 192 22.89 1.44 6.37
N LEU A 193 22.04 1.04 5.43
CA LEU A 193 22.21 -0.18 4.64
C LEU A 193 22.92 0.16 3.34
N GLU A 194 24.07 -0.46 3.10
CA GLU A 194 24.94 -0.19 1.94
C GLU A 194 25.08 -1.41 1.01
N SER A 195 24.57 -2.58 1.41
CA SER A 195 24.64 -3.80 0.60
C SER A 195 23.39 -4.66 0.69
N LEU A 196 23.19 -5.51 -0.33
CA LEU A 196 22.16 -6.55 -0.35
C LEU A 196 22.31 -7.56 0.79
N ASP A 197 23.53 -7.83 1.27
CA ASP A 197 23.77 -8.74 2.40
C ASP A 197 23.28 -8.15 3.72
N GLU A 198 23.51 -6.85 3.93
CA GLU A 198 22.98 -6.13 5.09
C GLU A 198 21.45 -6.07 5.05
N ILE A 199 20.87 -5.75 3.88
CA ILE A 199 19.42 -5.74 3.70
C ILE A 199 18.82 -7.11 4.04
N GLU A 200 19.40 -8.20 3.53
CA GLU A 200 18.94 -9.54 3.85
C GLU A 200 19.04 -9.85 5.34
N ASN A 201 20.15 -9.50 5.99
CA ASN A 201 20.35 -9.73 7.42
C ASN A 201 19.25 -9.06 8.26
N TYR A 202 18.91 -7.80 7.96
CA TYR A 202 17.85 -7.09 8.69
C TYR A 202 16.43 -7.54 8.30
N ALA A 203 16.21 -7.94 7.05
CA ALA A 203 14.96 -8.58 6.64
C ALA A 203 14.72 -9.90 7.39
N ARG A 204 15.77 -10.71 7.58
CA ARG A 204 15.72 -11.93 8.41
C ARG A 204 15.39 -11.64 9.87
N GLN A 205 15.77 -10.48 10.40
CA GLN A 205 15.37 -10.08 11.75
C GLN A 205 13.87 -9.75 11.85
N LEU A 206 13.28 -9.16 10.81
CA LEU A 206 11.82 -8.97 10.75
C LEU A 206 11.08 -10.30 10.69
N LEU A 207 11.61 -11.25 9.91
CA LEU A 207 11.10 -12.62 9.85
C LEU A 207 11.17 -13.30 11.23
N ALA A 208 12.31 -13.20 11.91
CA ALA A 208 12.51 -13.77 13.25
C ALA A 208 11.62 -13.13 14.34
N LYS A 209 11.16 -11.90 14.12
CA LYS A 209 10.22 -11.19 14.99
C LYS A 209 8.76 -11.55 14.75
N GLY A 210 8.44 -12.21 13.63
CA GLY A 210 7.11 -12.83 13.44
C GLY A 210 6.56 -12.78 12.02
N ALA A 211 7.07 -11.92 11.13
CA ALA A 211 6.58 -11.90 9.74
C ALA A 211 6.79 -13.26 9.06
N GLN A 212 5.82 -13.69 8.25
CA GLN A 212 5.93 -14.93 7.47
C GLN A 212 6.68 -14.72 6.15
N ASN A 213 6.48 -13.56 5.53
CA ASN A 213 7.18 -13.10 4.34
C ASN A 213 7.59 -11.63 4.52
N VAL A 214 8.79 -11.29 4.09
CA VAL A 214 9.33 -9.92 4.15
C VAL A 214 9.76 -9.52 2.75
N ILE A 215 9.18 -8.45 2.20
CA ILE A 215 9.66 -7.86 0.95
C ILE A 215 10.36 -6.54 1.27
N ILE A 216 11.59 -6.38 0.78
CA ILE A 216 12.32 -5.11 0.82
C ILE A 216 12.40 -4.55 -0.60
N SER A 217 11.71 -3.44 -0.85
CA SER A 217 11.85 -2.70 -2.12
C SER A 217 13.04 -1.74 -2.07
N MET A 218 13.84 -1.69 -3.14
CA MET A 218 15.04 -0.84 -3.26
C MET A 218 14.96 0.11 -4.46
N ALA A 219 13.76 0.61 -4.77
CA ALA A 219 13.50 1.48 -5.92
C ALA A 219 14.10 0.91 -7.23
N GLY A 220 15.00 1.65 -7.89
CA GLY A 220 15.65 1.25 -9.13
C GLY A 220 16.66 0.10 -9.00
N ASP A 221 16.95 -0.37 -7.78
CA ASP A 221 17.91 -1.44 -7.51
C ASP A 221 17.23 -2.82 -7.32
N GLY A 222 15.91 -2.91 -7.53
CA GLY A 222 15.15 -4.16 -7.49
C GLY A 222 14.42 -4.38 -6.17
N ALA A 223 14.16 -5.64 -5.84
CA ALA A 223 13.48 -6.02 -4.60
C ALA A 223 14.02 -7.34 -4.04
N LEU A 224 13.91 -7.55 -2.73
CA LEU A 224 14.30 -8.77 -2.05
C LEU A 224 13.10 -9.36 -1.30
N LEU A 225 12.75 -10.61 -1.56
CA LEU A 225 11.86 -11.41 -0.73
C LEU A 225 12.68 -12.27 0.22
N VAL A 226 12.31 -12.28 1.50
CA VAL A 226 12.86 -13.19 2.52
C VAL A 226 11.70 -13.99 3.13
N THR A 227 11.83 -15.31 3.10
CA THR A 227 10.90 -16.26 3.70
C THR A 227 11.66 -17.25 4.59
N SER A 228 10.94 -18.19 5.21
CA SER A 228 11.57 -19.31 5.94
C SER A 228 12.40 -20.24 5.03
N GLU A 229 12.14 -20.24 3.72
CA GLU A 229 12.78 -21.14 2.74
C GLU A 229 14.03 -20.56 2.06
N GLY A 230 14.22 -19.25 2.16
CA GLY A 230 15.35 -18.57 1.52
C GLY A 230 15.12 -17.08 1.30
N ALA A 231 16.11 -16.48 0.64
CA ALA A 231 16.05 -15.13 0.13
C ALA A 231 16.04 -15.16 -1.41
N TYR A 232 15.23 -14.30 -2.02
CA TYR A 232 14.99 -14.28 -3.46
C TYR A 232 15.07 -12.83 -3.94
N PHE A 233 15.97 -12.56 -4.87
CA PHE A 233 16.21 -11.23 -5.40
C PHE A 233 15.58 -11.07 -6.77
N ALA A 234 14.75 -10.04 -6.93
CA ALA A 234 14.22 -9.62 -8.22
C ALA A 234 15.10 -8.52 -8.80
N LYS A 235 15.67 -8.79 -9.98
CA LYS A 235 16.53 -7.82 -10.68
C LYS A 235 15.71 -6.61 -11.14
N PRO A 236 16.31 -5.41 -11.16
CA PRO A 236 15.63 -4.22 -11.63
C PRO A 236 15.36 -4.29 -13.14
N ILE A 237 14.13 -3.94 -13.53
CA ILE A 237 13.74 -3.73 -14.92
C ILE A 237 13.97 -2.25 -15.24
N LYS A 238 14.74 -1.95 -16.30
CA LYS A 238 15.02 -0.57 -16.70
C LYS A 238 13.86 0.02 -17.50
N GLY A 239 13.49 1.26 -17.21
CA GLY A 239 12.46 2.01 -17.92
C GLY A 239 12.45 3.48 -17.51
N THR A 240 11.60 4.27 -18.17
CA THR A 240 11.40 5.68 -17.83
C THR A 240 10.40 5.79 -16.68
N VAL A 241 10.85 6.29 -15.53
CA VAL A 241 9.98 6.56 -14.39
C VAL A 241 9.02 7.70 -14.74
N LYS A 242 7.72 7.44 -14.60
CA LYS A 242 6.66 8.43 -14.78
C LYS A 242 6.03 8.85 -13.45
N ASN A 243 5.74 7.86 -12.60
CA ASN A 243 5.12 8.07 -11.30
C ASN A 243 5.50 6.94 -10.34
N SER A 244 6.20 7.25 -9.25
CA SER A 244 6.55 6.26 -8.22
C SER A 244 5.44 6.06 -7.18
N VAL A 245 4.44 6.94 -7.15
CA VAL A 245 3.33 6.87 -6.20
C VAL A 245 2.49 5.61 -6.48
N GLY A 246 2.20 4.84 -5.44
CA GLY A 246 1.41 3.61 -5.55
C GLY A 246 2.19 2.39 -6.05
N ALA A 247 3.48 2.51 -6.41
CA ALA A 247 4.29 1.35 -6.82
C ALA A 247 4.46 0.33 -5.68
N GLY A 248 4.69 0.81 -4.46
CA GLY A 248 4.73 -0.05 -3.27
C GLY A 248 3.39 -0.75 -3.01
N ASP A 249 2.29 0.00 -3.09
CA ASP A 249 0.92 -0.52 -2.91
C ASP A 249 0.60 -1.58 -3.97
N SER A 250 1.01 -1.34 -5.22
CA SER A 250 0.86 -2.27 -6.34
C SER A 250 1.64 -3.57 -6.09
N MET A 251 2.83 -3.47 -5.51
CA MET A 251 3.62 -4.65 -5.14
C MET A 251 2.94 -5.49 -4.05
N VAL A 252 2.35 -4.85 -3.04
CA VAL A 252 1.55 -5.53 -2.02
C VAL A 252 0.34 -6.21 -2.66
N ALA A 253 -0.38 -5.52 -3.55
CA ALA A 253 -1.54 -6.08 -4.25
C ALA A 253 -1.18 -7.32 -5.08
N GLY A 254 -0.12 -7.22 -5.91
CA GLY A 254 0.35 -8.33 -6.73
C GLY A 254 0.77 -9.54 -5.90
N PHE A 255 1.53 -9.32 -4.83
CA PHE A 255 1.93 -10.40 -3.93
C PHE A 255 0.73 -11.03 -3.22
N THR A 256 -0.07 -10.23 -2.51
CA THR A 256 -1.18 -10.75 -1.70
C THR A 256 -2.22 -11.44 -2.58
N GLY A 257 -2.54 -10.84 -3.72
CA GLY A 257 -3.50 -11.38 -4.67
C GLY A 257 -3.12 -12.75 -5.21
N GLU A 258 -1.86 -12.90 -5.63
CA GLU A 258 -1.36 -14.19 -6.13
C GLU A 258 -1.17 -15.20 -4.99
N PHE A 259 -0.58 -14.78 -3.87
CA PHE A 259 -0.27 -15.66 -2.75
C PHE A 259 -1.52 -16.33 -2.18
N VAL A 260 -2.65 -15.60 -2.09
CA VAL A 260 -3.91 -16.16 -1.59
C VAL A 260 -4.35 -17.36 -2.43
N LYS A 261 -4.09 -17.35 -3.74
CA LYS A 261 -4.46 -18.40 -4.70
C LYS A 261 -3.43 -19.54 -4.76
N SER A 262 -2.14 -19.21 -4.92
CA SER A 262 -1.10 -20.19 -5.21
C SER A 262 -0.40 -20.76 -3.98
N LYS A 263 -0.38 -20.01 -2.87
CA LYS A 263 0.47 -20.27 -1.69
C LYS A 263 1.97 -20.36 -2.01
N ASP A 264 2.38 -19.85 -3.17
CA ASP A 264 3.78 -19.79 -3.60
C ASP A 264 4.30 -18.36 -3.42
N ALA A 265 5.22 -18.19 -2.47
CA ALA A 265 5.79 -16.89 -2.14
C ALA A 265 6.67 -16.32 -3.25
N VAL A 266 7.37 -17.17 -4.02
CA VAL A 266 8.27 -16.71 -5.09
C VAL A 266 7.45 -16.26 -6.30
N GLU A 267 6.42 -17.03 -6.65
CA GLU A 267 5.52 -16.64 -7.73
C GLU A 267 4.72 -15.38 -7.39
N ALA A 268 4.20 -15.29 -6.15
CA ALA A 268 3.57 -14.08 -5.65
C ALA A 268 4.52 -12.87 -5.67
N PHE A 269 5.80 -13.07 -5.34
CA PHE A 269 6.80 -12.02 -5.41
C PHE A 269 7.06 -11.55 -6.84
N LYS A 270 7.07 -12.44 -7.83
CA LYS A 270 7.16 -12.04 -9.25
C LYS A 270 6.00 -11.14 -9.65
N TRP A 271 4.77 -11.49 -9.27
CA TRP A 271 3.59 -10.65 -9.50
C TRP A 271 3.67 -9.31 -8.79
N GLY A 272 4.13 -9.29 -7.53
CA GLY A 272 4.37 -8.05 -6.79
C GLY A 272 5.37 -7.15 -7.51
N VAL A 273 6.51 -7.68 -7.94
CA VAL A 273 7.52 -6.92 -8.68
C VAL A 273 6.97 -6.39 -10.00
N ALA A 274 6.22 -7.21 -10.74
CA ALA A 274 5.59 -6.80 -12.00
C ALA A 274 4.63 -5.63 -11.79
N CYS A 275 3.76 -5.72 -10.78
CA CYS A 275 2.79 -4.67 -10.45
C CYS A 275 3.48 -3.36 -10.05
N GLY A 276 4.44 -3.41 -9.13
CA GLY A 276 5.16 -2.22 -8.69
C GLY A 276 5.96 -1.56 -9.81
N THR A 277 6.64 -2.37 -10.63
CA THR A 277 7.44 -1.90 -11.77
C THR A 277 6.56 -1.25 -12.84
N ALA A 278 5.48 -1.92 -13.25
CA ALA A 278 4.57 -1.39 -14.25
C ALA A 278 3.96 -0.07 -13.79
N THR A 279 3.55 0.04 -12.52
CA THR A 279 3.01 1.29 -11.96
C THR A 279 4.05 2.41 -12.02
N THR A 280 5.32 2.10 -11.72
CA THR A 280 6.42 3.08 -11.80
C THR A 280 6.56 3.72 -13.20
N PHE A 281 6.23 2.96 -14.24
CA PHE A 281 6.32 3.39 -15.65
C PHE A 281 4.98 3.91 -16.21
N SER A 282 3.97 4.09 -15.35
CA SER A 282 2.62 4.55 -15.70
C SER A 282 2.33 5.93 -15.09
N ASP A 283 1.36 6.66 -15.64
CA ASP A 283 0.98 7.99 -15.12
C ASP A 283 0.12 7.88 -13.83
N ASP A 284 -0.77 6.90 -13.78
CA ASP A 284 -1.46 6.38 -12.58
C ASP A 284 -0.95 4.93 -12.30
N LEU A 285 -1.64 4.15 -11.49
CA LEU A 285 -1.45 2.70 -11.37
C LEU A 285 -1.41 2.03 -12.77
N ALA A 286 -0.72 0.90 -12.93
CA ALA A 286 -0.59 0.21 -14.23
C ALA A 286 -1.80 -0.60 -14.68
N THR A 287 -2.05 -0.67 -15.99
CA THR A 287 -3.12 -1.50 -16.57
C THR A 287 -2.81 -2.99 -16.46
N ALA A 288 -3.85 -3.83 -16.56
CA ALA A 288 -3.71 -5.29 -16.50
C ALA A 288 -2.77 -5.83 -17.59
N GLU A 289 -2.88 -5.31 -18.82
CA GLU A 289 -2.03 -5.70 -19.95
C GLU A 289 -0.57 -5.36 -19.69
N PHE A 290 -0.31 -4.15 -19.17
CA PHE A 290 1.07 -3.71 -18.94
C PHE A 290 1.71 -4.44 -17.76
N ILE A 291 0.94 -4.77 -16.72
CA ILE A 291 1.40 -5.64 -15.63
C ILE A 291 1.80 -7.01 -16.18
N LYS A 292 0.96 -7.63 -17.03
CA LYS A 292 1.25 -8.94 -17.64
C LYS A 292 2.50 -8.89 -18.53
N GLU A 293 2.65 -7.85 -19.35
CA GLU A 293 3.85 -7.66 -20.16
C GLU A 293 5.12 -7.50 -19.29
N THR A 294 4.99 -6.77 -18.18
CA THR A 294 6.09 -6.55 -17.23
C THR A 294 6.45 -7.85 -16.50
N TYR A 295 5.46 -8.66 -16.13
CA TYR A 295 5.65 -9.94 -15.46
C TYR A 295 6.55 -10.89 -16.26
N GLU A 296 6.40 -10.96 -17.59
CA GLU A 296 7.25 -11.77 -18.47
C GLU A 296 8.74 -11.37 -18.44
N LYS A 297 9.04 -10.15 -17.96
CA LYS A 297 10.40 -9.61 -17.85
C LYS A 297 10.98 -9.75 -16.44
N VAL A 298 10.21 -10.23 -15.47
CA VAL A 298 10.66 -10.34 -14.07
C VAL A 298 11.58 -11.54 -13.92
N GLU A 299 12.85 -11.26 -13.63
CA GLU A 299 13.85 -12.27 -13.26
C GLU A 299 14.02 -12.30 -11.74
N VAL A 300 13.77 -13.47 -11.14
CA VAL A 300 14.02 -13.74 -9.71
C VAL A 300 15.08 -14.81 -9.58
N GLU A 301 16.09 -14.55 -8.77
CA GLU A 301 17.15 -15.50 -8.43
C GLU A 301 17.15 -15.80 -6.93
N LYS A 302 17.39 -17.07 -6.58
CA LYS A 302 17.60 -17.47 -5.19
C LYS A 302 19.02 -17.06 -4.78
N ARG A 303 19.13 -16.41 -3.62
CA ARG A 303 20.41 -16.06 -2.99
C ARG A 303 20.91 -17.17 -2.08
#